data_AF-A0A929FSD3-F1
#
_entry.id   AF-A0A929FSD3-F1
#
_cell.length_a   1.000
_cell.length_b   1.000
_cell.length_c   1.000
_cell.angle_alpha   90.00
_cell.angle_beta   90.00
_cell.angle_gamma   90.00
#
_symmetry.space_group_name_H-M   'P 1'
#
loop_
_entity.id
_entity.type
_entity.pdbx_description
1 polymer ?
#
loop_
_entity_poly.entity_id
_entity_poly.type
_entity_poly.pdbx_seq_one_letter_code
_entity_poly.pdbx_strand_id
1 'polypeptide(L)' 'MHFTSQLGKIINHKYRLIEVLGEGGWGVTYLAEDIQNHQKLALKVLALKGLKDWKQISRVIY' A
#
# COMPACT_ATOMS: atom_id res chain seq x y z
N MET A 1 -11.19 4.87 -9.06
CA MET A 1 -10.89 3.88 -8.00
C MET A 1 -10.72 4.68 -6.71
N HIS A 2 -11.52 4.42 -5.68
CA HIS A 2 -11.35 5.13 -4.39
C HIS A 2 -10.26 4.41 -3.57
N PHE A 3 -9.03 4.92 -3.58
CA PHE A 3 -7.88 4.33 -2.88
C PHE A 3 -8.06 4.29 -1.36
N THR A 4 -8.88 5.19 -0.82
CA THR A 4 -9.29 5.25 0.59
C THR A 4 -10.10 4.03 1.04
N SER A 5 -10.77 3.32 0.13
CA SER A 5 -11.52 2.09 0.45
C SER A 5 -10.60 0.92 0.88
N GLN A 6 -9.29 1.04 0.67
CA GLN A 6 -8.31 0.03 1.06
C GLN A 6 -7.78 0.26 2.50
N LEU A 7 -8.04 1.41 3.12
CA LEU A 7 -7.55 1.71 4.46
C LEU A 7 -8.12 0.70 5.48
N GLY A 8 -7.30 0.36 6.48
CA GLY A 8 -7.58 -0.69 7.45
C GLY A 8 -7.35 -2.12 6.95
N LYS A 9 -7.23 -2.37 5.63
CA LYS A 9 -6.89 -3.70 5.13
C LYS A 9 -5.49 -4.10 5.54
N ILE A 10 -5.35 -5.39 5.88
CA ILE A 10 -4.06 -6.04 6.05
C ILE A 10 -3.68 -6.66 4.72
N ILE A 11 -2.55 -6.22 4.18
CA ILE A 11 -1.97 -6.74 2.95
C ILE A 11 -0.83 -7.69 3.33
N ASN A 12 -0.73 -8.81 2.60
CA ASN A 12 0.32 -9.82 2.81
C ASN A 12 0.38 -10.34 4.25
N HIS A 13 -0.76 -10.37 4.95
CA HIS A 13 -0.90 -10.76 6.36
C HIS A 13 0.04 -10.00 7.32
N LYS A 14 0.53 -8.81 6.93
CA LYS A 14 1.60 -8.12 7.63
C LYS A 14 1.44 -6.61 7.69
N TYR A 15 0.98 -5.98 6.63
CA TYR A 15 0.97 -4.51 6.53
C TYR A 15 -0.45 -3.99 6.57
N ARG A 16 -0.81 -3.26 7.64
CA ARG A 16 -2.09 -2.58 7.76
C ARG A 16 -1.99 -1.20 7.12
N LEU A 17 -2.85 -0.90 6.14
CA LEU A 17 -2.90 0.42 5.51
C LEU A 17 -3.56 1.44 6.46
N ILE A 18 -2.91 2.56 6.74
CA ILE A 18 -3.38 3.59 7.69
C ILE A 18 -3.97 4.78 6.94
N GLU A 19 -3.20 5.38 6.03
CA GLU A 19 -3.61 6.56 5.27
C GLU A 19 -2.95 6.58 3.89
N VAL A 20 -3.45 7.41 2.97
CA VAL A 20 -2.82 7.68 1.68
C VAL A 20 -1.83 8.83 1.85
N LEU A 21 -0.55 8.59 1.59
CA LEU A 21 0.50 9.60 1.61
C LEU A 21 0.63 10.34 0.26
N GLY A 22 0.22 9.71 -0.83
CA GLY A 22 0.22 10.34 -2.14
C GLY A 22 -0.21 9.41 -3.27
N GLU A 23 -0.72 10.00 -4.34
CA GLU A 23 -1.14 9.31 -5.56
C GLU A 23 -0.29 9.80 -6.72
N GLY A 24 0.21 8.87 -7.54
CA GLY A 24 0.96 9.17 -8.76
C GLY A 24 0.41 8.37 -9.94
N GLY A 25 0.85 8.71 -11.15
CA GLY A 25 0.30 8.10 -12.39
C GLY A 25 0.39 6.57 -12.47
N TRP A 26 1.26 5.94 -11.67
CA TRP A 26 1.53 4.51 -11.68
C TRP A 26 1.11 3.78 -10.40
N GLY A 27 0.48 4.47 -9.45
CA GLY A 27 0.09 3.85 -8.17
C GLY A 27 -0.17 4.82 -7.04
N VAL A 28 -0.30 4.27 -5.84
CA VAL A 28 -0.60 4.99 -4.60
C VAL A 28 0.43 4.61 -3.54
N THR A 29 0.88 5.59 -2.77
CA THR A 29 1.71 5.39 -1.59
C THR A 29 0.83 5.51 -0.35
N TYR A 30 0.82 4.46 0.47
CA TYR A 30 0.14 4.44 1.75
C TYR A 30 1.15 4.57 2.89
N LEU A 31 0.74 5.17 4.00
CA LEU A 31 1.33 4.86 5.29
C LEU A 31 0.80 3.50 5.71
N ALA A 32 1.68 2.59 6.09
CA ALA A 32 1.31 1.28 6.61
C ALA A 32 1.99 1.02 7.95
N GLU A 33 1.37 0.19 8.77
CA GLU A 33 1.96 -0.39 9.98
C GLU A 33 2.27 -1.86 9.73
N ASP A 34 3.51 -2.26 9.99
CA ASP A 34 3.88 -3.66 10.15
C ASP A 34 3.32 -4.18 11.48
N ILE A 35 2.32 -5.05 11.41
CA ILE A 35 1.59 -5.53 12.59
C ILE A 35 2.43 -6.45 13.48
N GLN A 36 3.60 -6.90 13.02
CA GLN A 36 4.47 -7.78 13.81
C GLN A 36 5.34 -7.00 14.79
N ASN A 37 5.77 -5.80 14.41
CA ASN A 37 6.69 -4.98 15.21
C ASN A 37 6.20 -3.54 15.43
N HIS A 38 4.96 -3.22 15.00
CA HIS A 38 4.33 -1.90 15.08
C HIS A 38 5.10 -0.77 14.36
N GLN A 39 5.94 -1.12 13.39
CA GLN A 39 6.72 -0.14 12.62
C GLN A 39 5.86 0.51 11.54
N LYS A 40 5.85 1.85 11.51
CA LYS A 40 5.22 2.62 10.43
C LYS A 40 6.19 2.79 9.26
N LEU A 41 5.70 2.59 8.03
CA LEU A 41 6.49 2.69 6.80
C LEU A 41 5.65 3.17 5.61
N ALA A 42 6.31 3.66 4.57
CA ALA A 42 5.67 3.99 3.30
C ALA A 42 5.58 2.74 2.39
N LEU A 43 4.36 2.41 1.98
CA LEU A 43 4.06 1.25 1.14
C LEU A 43 3.54 1.72 -0.22
N LYS A 44 4.31 1.50 -1.28
CA LYS A 44 3.92 1.88 -2.64
C LYS A 44 3.26 0.71 -3.35
N VAL A 45 1.98 0.90 -3.70
CA VAL A 45 1.18 -0.07 -4.46
C VAL A 45 1.12 0.39 -5.90
N LEU A 46 1.68 -0.41 -6.81
CA LEU A 46 1.69 -0.11 -8.23
C LEU A 46 0.45 -0.69 -8.92
N ALA A 47 -0.19 0.11 -9.76
CA ALA A 47 -1.31 -0.33 -10.59
C ALA A 47 -0.76 -0.70 -11.98
N LEU A 48 -0.39 -1.96 -12.16
CA LEU A 48 0.08 -2.47 -13.45
C LEU A 48 -1.13 -2.73 -14.34
N LYS A 49 -1.58 -1.68 -15.04
CA LYS A 49 -2.65 -1.76 -16.05
C LYS A 49 -2.27 -2.82 -17.10
N GLY A 50 -3.01 -3.92 -17.15
CA GLY A 50 -2.86 -4.96 -18.18
C GLY A 50 -2.75 -6.39 -17.65
N LEU A 51 -2.55 -6.58 -16.35
CA LEU A 51 -2.46 -7.91 -15.74
C LEU A 51 -3.55 -8.03 -14.69
N LYS A 52 -4.44 -8.99 -14.94
CA LYS A 52 -5.81 -9.06 -14.43
C LYS A 52 -5.94 -9.11 -12.90
N ASP A 53 -4.89 -9.47 -12.17
CA ASP A 53 -4.84 -9.45 -10.71
C ASP A 53 -3.39 -9.59 -10.25
N TRP A 54 -2.70 -8.49 -9.94
CA TRP A 54 -1.48 -8.54 -9.12
C TRP A 54 -1.10 -7.14 -8.63
N LYS A 55 -1.37 -6.85 -7.36
CA LYS A 55 -0.77 -5.69 -6.69
C LYS A 55 0.63 -6.08 -6.25
N GLN A 56 1.65 -5.65 -6.99
CA GLN A 56 3.03 -5.75 -6.51
C GLN A 56 3.26 -4.68 -5.45
N ILE A 57 3.70 -5.10 -4.27
CA ILE A 57 3.94 -4.24 -3.12
C ILE A 57 5.42 -3.92 -3.07
N SER A 58 5.78 -2.66 -3.28
CA SER A 58 7.15 -2.20 -3.15
C SER A 58 7.32 -1.47 -1.82
N ARG A 59 8.25 -1.95 -0.98
CA ARG A 59 8.65 -1.28 0.26
C ARG A 59 9.62 -0.15 -0.10
N VAL A 60 9.28 1.09 0.23
CA VAL A 60 10.20 2.22 0.14
C VAL A 60 10.43 2.73 1.56
N ILE A 61 11.65 2.60 2.05
CA ILE A 61 12.07 3.15 3.35
C ILE A 61 12.72 4.50 3.01
N TYR A 62 12.21 5.57 3.64
CA TYR A 62 12.89 6.87 3.71
C TYR A 62 13.44 7.04 5.13
#